data_AF-A0A9D2A5A8-F1
#
_entry.id   AF-A0A9D2A5A8-F1
#
_cell.length_a   1.000
_cell.length_b   1.000
_cell.length_c   1.000
_cell.angle_alpha   90.00
_cell.angle_beta   90.00
_cell.angle_gamma   90.00
#
_symmetry.space_group_name_H-M   'P 1'
#
loop_
_entity.id
_entity.type
_entity.pdbx_description
1 polymer ?
#
loop_
_entity_poly.entity_id
_entity_poly.type
_entity_poly.pdbx_seq_one_letter_code
_entity_poly.pdbx_strand_id
1 'polypeptide(L)'
;MKKQFLFSLLALSVAAGAKADGDEARLLRFPATNGTDVVFSYAGDLYTAPLTGGEARRLTSHVGYEIFPRFSPDGKTIAFTG
;
A
#
# COMPACT_ATOMS: atom_id res chain seq x y z
N MET A 1 -8.81 -47.20 -14.21
CA MET A 1 -7.47 -46.58 -14.21
C MET A 1 -7.40 -45.32 -15.09
N LYS A 2 -8.33 -44.36 -14.97
CA LYS A 2 -8.38 -43.14 -15.81
C LYS A 2 -8.93 -41.88 -15.10
N LYS A 3 -8.83 -41.80 -13.77
CA LYS A 3 -9.29 -40.62 -13.00
C LYS A 3 -8.19 -39.97 -12.15
N GLN A 4 -6.98 -40.54 -12.14
CA GLN A 4 -5.85 -40.00 -11.38
C GLN A 4 -5.00 -39.00 -12.18
N PHE A 5 -5.20 -38.91 -13.50
CA PHE A 5 -4.46 -37.97 -14.36
C PHE A 5 -5.05 -36.54 -14.38
N LEU A 6 -6.32 -36.35 -13.97
CA LEU A 6 -6.93 -35.01 -13.95
C LEU A 6 -6.59 -34.19 -12.71
N PHE A 7 -6.10 -34.81 -11.63
CA PHE A 7 -5.70 -34.07 -10.42
C PHE A 7 -4.35 -33.38 -10.57
N SER A 8 -3.51 -33.85 -11.49
CA SER A 8 -2.15 -33.34 -11.70
C SER A 8 -2.14 -31.99 -12.45
N LEU A 9 -3.13 -31.73 -13.31
CA LEU A 9 -3.18 -30.48 -14.08
C LEU A 9 -3.75 -29.29 -13.30
N LEU A 10 -4.56 -29.53 -12.27
CA LEU A 10 -5.15 -28.45 -11.47
C LEU A 10 -4.18 -27.91 -10.41
N ALA A 11 -3.13 -28.67 -10.06
CA ALA A 11 -2.10 -28.22 -9.12
C ALA A 11 -1.10 -27.23 -9.74
N LEU A 12 -1.05 -27.09 -11.08
CA LEU A 12 -0.06 -26.25 -11.76
C LEU A 12 -0.53 -24.80 -12.01
N SER A 13 -1.81 -24.49 -11.79
CA SER A 13 -2.34 -23.14 -12.04
C SER A 13 -2.26 -22.19 -10.83
N VAL A 14 -1.79 -22.64 -9.67
CA VAL A 14 -1.76 -21.82 -8.43
C VAL A 14 -0.43 -21.05 -8.25
N ALA A 15 0.62 -21.37 -9.00
CA ALA A 15 1.94 -20.75 -8.79
C ALA A 15 2.20 -19.46 -9.60
N ALA A 16 1.35 -19.13 -10.59
CA ALA A 16 1.57 -17.99 -11.48
C ALA A 16 0.85 -16.73 -10.98
N GLY A 17 1.30 -16.16 -9.85
CA GLY A 17 0.63 -14.96 -9.31
C GLY A 17 1.45 -14.03 -8.43
N ALA A 18 2.52 -14.50 -7.80
CA ALA A 18 3.43 -13.61 -7.08
C ALA A 18 4.36 -12.95 -8.11
N LYS A 19 3.87 -11.92 -8.81
CA LYS A 19 4.78 -10.93 -9.39
C LYS A 19 5.55 -10.34 -8.21
N ALA A 20 6.85 -10.63 -8.13
CA ALA A 20 7.74 -9.79 -7.36
C ALA A 20 7.61 -8.40 -7.98
N ASP A 21 6.90 -7.50 -7.29
CA ASP A 21 6.91 -6.09 -7.61
C ASP A 21 8.39 -5.71 -7.62
N GLY A 22 8.90 -5.25 -8.77
CA GLY A 22 10.31 -4.95 -8.92
C GLY A 22 10.76 -4.09 -7.75
N ASP A 23 11.89 -4.45 -7.13
CA ASP A 23 12.45 -3.80 -5.94
C ASP A 23 12.91 -2.38 -6.28
N GLU A 24 11.97 -1.53 -6.64
CA GLU A 24 12.16 -0.11 -6.84
C GLU A 24 12.16 0.50 -5.45
N ALA A 25 13.30 1.06 -5.07
CA ALA A 25 13.45 1.76 -3.81
C ALA A 25 12.50 2.97 -3.80
N ARG A 26 11.34 2.82 -3.17
CA ARG A 26 10.37 3.91 -3.01
C ARG A 26 10.86 4.85 -1.91
N LEU A 27 11.01 6.13 -2.25
CA LEU A 27 11.37 7.15 -1.27
C LEU A 27 10.12 7.65 -0.53
N LEU A 28 9.64 6.84 0.42
CA LEU A 28 8.53 7.20 1.30
C LEU A 28 9.02 8.18 2.37
N ARG A 29 8.37 9.34 2.48
CA ARG A 29 8.83 10.43 3.35
C ARG A 29 7.76 10.88 4.34
N PHE A 30 8.23 11.48 5.42
CA PHE A 30 7.40 12.14 6.44
C PHE A 30 6.27 11.24 7.01
N PRO A 31 6.58 10.02 7.49
CA PRO A 31 5.54 9.16 8.04
C PRO A 31 4.95 9.73 9.33
N ALA A 32 3.64 9.57 9.51
CA ALA A 32 2.94 9.76 10.77
C ALA A 32 1.92 8.64 10.97
N THR A 33 1.58 8.33 12.22
CA THR A 33 0.65 7.25 12.56
C THR A 33 -0.38 7.68 13.60
N ASN A 34 -1.58 7.11 13.54
CA ASN A 34 -2.62 7.20 14.56
C ASN A 34 -2.72 5.92 15.44
N GLY A 35 -1.79 4.97 15.26
CA GLY A 35 -1.79 3.68 15.95
C GLY A 35 -2.45 2.51 15.19
N THR A 36 -3.23 2.79 14.14
CA THR A 36 -3.82 1.77 13.25
C THR A 36 -3.30 1.87 11.83
N ASP A 37 -3.09 3.09 11.36
CA ASP A 37 -2.68 3.44 10.00
C ASP A 37 -1.40 4.28 10.03
N VAL A 38 -0.69 4.27 8.91
CA VAL A 38 0.41 5.19 8.61
C VAL A 38 0.02 6.05 7.40
N VAL A 39 0.21 7.36 7.53
CA VAL A 39 0.18 8.31 6.41
C VAL A 39 1.61 8.72 6.07
N PHE A 40 1.93 8.84 4.79
CA PHE A 40 3.25 9.24 4.31
C PHE A 40 3.14 9.96 2.96
N SER A 41 4.17 10.72 2.62
CA SER A 41 4.32 11.39 1.32
C SER A 41 5.10 10.51 0.34
N TYR A 42 4.58 10.35 -0.87
CA TYR A 42 5.22 9.65 -1.97
C TYR A 42 4.88 10.31 -3.31
N ALA A 43 5.91 10.55 -4.13
CA ALA A 43 5.76 11.19 -5.44
C ALA A 43 5.02 12.57 -5.45
N GLY A 44 5.00 13.27 -4.32
CA GLY A 44 4.32 14.56 -4.16
C GLY A 44 2.97 14.48 -3.44
N ASP A 45 2.41 13.27 -3.30
CA ASP A 45 1.08 13.08 -2.72
C ASP A 45 1.11 12.34 -1.38
N LEU A 46 0.02 12.45 -0.63
CA LEU A 46 -0.21 11.67 0.57
C LEU A 46 -0.83 10.31 0.25
N TYR A 47 -0.31 9.28 0.90
CA TYR A 47 -0.83 7.92 0.89
C TYR A 47 -1.08 7.45 2.32
N THR A 48 -2.05 6.56 2.51
CA THR A 48 -2.31 5.89 3.79
C THR A 48 -2.29 4.38 3.63
N ALA A 49 -1.81 3.65 4.63
CA ALA A 49 -1.84 2.19 4.65
C ALA A 49 -2.05 1.67 6.08
N PRO A 50 -2.62 0.45 6.27
CA PRO A 50 -2.66 -0.18 7.58
C PRO A 50 -1.25 -0.44 8.12
N LEU A 51 -1.03 -0.23 9.42
CA LEU A 51 0.25 -0.58 10.06
C LEU A 51 0.54 -2.09 10.05
N THR A 52 -0.49 -2.92 9.95
CA THR A 52 -0.36 -4.38 9.81
C THR A 52 0.20 -4.78 8.44
N GLY A 53 0.45 -3.83 7.55
CA GLY A 53 0.76 -4.06 6.15
C GLY A 53 -0.51 -4.22 5.30
N GLY A 54 -0.34 -4.07 3.99
CA GLY A 54 -1.44 -4.09 3.03
C GLY A 54 -1.25 -3.06 1.92
N GLU A 55 -2.33 -2.82 1.19
CA GLU A 55 -2.35 -1.86 0.08
C GLU A 55 -2.35 -0.42 0.58
N ALA A 56 -1.51 0.43 -0.03
CA ALA A 56 -1.50 1.86 0.23
C ALA A 56 -2.50 2.58 -0.68
N ARG A 57 -3.33 3.46 -0.08
CA ARG A 57 -4.32 4.27 -0.79
C ARG A 57 -3.86 5.72 -0.90
N ARG A 58 -3.83 6.27 -2.11
CA ARG A 58 -3.60 7.70 -2.37
C ARG A 58 -4.76 8.54 -1.81
N LEU A 59 -4.45 9.63 -1.12
CA LEU A 59 -5.43 10.52 -0.48
C LEU A 59 -5.60 11.84 -1.22
N THR A 60 -4.59 12.26 -1.97
CA THR A 60 -4.51 13.58 -2.60
C THR A 60 -4.00 13.46 -4.04
N SER A 61 -4.23 14.48 -4.87
CA SER A 61 -3.79 14.46 -6.27
C SER A 61 -3.55 15.84 -6.87
N HIS A 62 -3.27 16.83 -6.02
CA HIS A 62 -3.10 18.21 -6.46
C HIS A 62 -1.70 18.43 -7.04
N VAL A 63 -1.54 19.50 -7.84
CA VAL A 63 -0.21 19.95 -8.27
C VAL A 63 0.53 20.53 -7.06
N GLY A 64 1.69 19.98 -6.73
CA GLY A 64 2.51 20.44 -5.61
C GLY A 64 3.14 19.29 -4.83
N TYR A 65 3.64 19.61 -3.64
CA TYR A 65 4.17 18.63 -2.69
C TYR A 65 3.40 18.71 -1.38
N GLU A 66 2.76 17.62 -1.01
CA GLU A 66 2.04 17.50 0.24
C GLU A 66 2.90 16.73 1.23
N ILE A 67 3.33 17.43 2.29
CA ILE A 67 4.40 16.99 3.18
C ILE A 67 4.03 17.18 4.65
N PHE A 68 4.79 16.52 5.54
CA PHE A 68 4.61 16.55 6.99
C PHE A 68 3.17 16.26 7.48
N PRO A 69 2.53 15.17 7.00
CA PRO A 69 1.17 14.85 7.39
C PRO A 69 1.04 14.54 8.89
N ARG A 70 -0.10 14.87 9.49
CA ARG A 70 -0.46 14.55 10.88
C ARG A 70 -1.94 14.21 10.97
N PHE A 71 -2.26 13.11 11.63
CA PHE A 71 -3.65 12.75 11.95
C PHE A 71 -4.24 13.71 12.99
N SER A 72 -5.53 13.99 12.87
CA SER A 72 -6.33 14.55 13.96
C SER A 72 -6.40 13.57 15.14
N PRO A 73 -6.66 14.05 16.37
CA PRO A 73 -6.78 13.17 17.54
C PRO A 73 -7.86 12.09 17.39
N ASP A 74 -8.93 12.36 16.63
CA ASP A 74 -10.00 11.39 16.34
C ASP A 74 -9.75 10.55 15.07
N GLY A 75 -8.61 10.76 14.39
CA GLY A 75 -8.19 10.04 13.19
C GLY A 75 -9.00 10.31 11.93
N LYS A 76 -10.01 11.20 11.97
CA LYS A 76 -10.91 11.45 10.83
C LYS A 76 -10.31 12.33 9.74
N THR A 77 -9.33 13.17 10.09
CA THR A 77 -8.71 14.09 9.15
C THR A 77 -7.19 14.04 9.25
N ILE A 78 -6.54 14.51 8.19
CA ILE A 78 -5.08 14.64 8.11
C ILE A 78 -4.78 16.08 7.74
N ALA A 79 -3.99 16.76 8.58
CA ALA A 79 -3.40 18.05 8.26
C ALA A 79 -2.03 17.85 7.60
N PHE A 80 -1.66 18.70 6.65
CA PHE A 80 -0.39 18.66 5.93
C PHE A 80 0.01 20.05 5.44
N THR A 81 1.26 20.20 4.96
CA THR A 81 1.73 21.40 4.25
C THR A 81 1.70 21.12 2.75
N GLY A 82 1.07 22.00 1.96
CA GLY A 82 0.92 21.87 0.51
C GLY A 82 0.54 23.18 -0.15
#